data_AF-A0A3B9C2S7-F1
#
_entry.id   AF-A0A3B9C2S7-F1
#
_cell.length_a   1.000
_cell.length_b   1.000
_cell.length_c   1.000
_cell.angle_alpha   90.00
_cell.angle_beta   90.00
_cell.angle_gamma   90.00
#
_symmetry.space_group_name_H-M   'P 1'
#
loop_
_entity.id
_entity.type
_entity.pdbx_description
1 polymer ?
#
loop_
_entity_poly.entity_id
_entity_poly.type
_entity_poly.pdbx_seq_one_letter_code
_entity_poly.pdbx_strand_id
1 'polypeptide(L)'
;MEQLQYPMLPYVNTWGKDASEGWFQFFDSPRFSSGYAALHNVFAFVPETHMLKPYAQRVDATLKFMQVLVDYCQQHHQEIHAIRDSMLNAQLQQTVFPLQWNFNTKISKKINYRGYQYRQMISEVSGLPYMGYDRMDTFSKQISFFNQAEPSLSVYRPDAYVIPAGWWKVIELLRLNHVELFEFEKDDSLEIEMYRILSFESGSKPYEGHHPNSKVKVEKIQGRKHFRKGDFYIPTNQKAVRFIIETLEPEGMDSYFYWNFFDPILEQKEGYTAYAFEKNAAEFLKKNPAVRQTLQADVERDSTLGRNAQAQLDFVFIQSPYLESAYQIYPVYRVLNSPIYFRQDPKIGNEVIRNKQDE
;
A
#
# COMPACT_ATOMS: atom_id res chain seq x y z
N MET A 1 17.74 -11.72 26.13
CA MET A 1 17.80 -10.29 26.49
C MET A 1 17.50 -10.02 27.96
N GLU A 2 16.40 -10.51 28.53
CA GLU A 2 16.13 -10.34 29.98
C GLU A 2 17.25 -10.88 30.89
N GLN A 3 17.78 -12.07 30.58
CA GLN A 3 18.93 -12.66 31.28
C GLN A 3 20.20 -11.78 31.19
N LEU A 4 20.32 -10.97 30.13
CA LEU A 4 21.42 -10.02 29.94
C LEU A 4 21.12 -8.65 30.57
N GLN A 5 20.09 -8.55 31.40
CA GLN A 5 19.63 -7.32 32.08
C GLN A 5 19.20 -6.19 31.15
N TYR A 6 18.92 -6.49 29.88
CA TYR A 6 18.34 -5.59 28.90
C TYR A 6 16.93 -6.06 28.53
N PRO A 7 15.92 -5.84 29.40
CA PRO A 7 14.55 -6.24 29.10
C PRO A 7 14.04 -5.49 27.86
N MET A 8 13.31 -6.22 27.01
CA MET A 8 12.68 -5.66 25.82
C MET A 8 11.19 -5.47 26.05
N LEU A 9 10.61 -4.53 25.31
CA LEU A 9 9.19 -4.39 25.14
C LEU A 9 8.92 -4.19 23.64
N PRO A 10 7.69 -4.43 23.16
CA PRO A 10 7.30 -4.04 21.81
C PRO A 10 7.61 -2.57 21.55
N TYR A 11 7.73 -2.18 20.28
CA TYR A 11 7.89 -0.76 19.96
C TYR A 11 6.63 0.01 20.34
N VAL A 12 6.82 1.18 20.92
CA VAL A 12 5.76 1.96 21.55
C VAL A 12 5.90 3.44 21.16
N ASN A 13 4.84 4.03 20.60
CA ASN A 13 4.80 5.43 20.15
C ASN A 13 4.56 6.43 21.31
N THR A 14 5.53 7.29 21.63
CA THR A 14 5.43 8.29 22.72
C THR A 14 5.03 9.69 22.24
N TRP A 15 3.90 9.84 21.53
CA TRP A 15 3.44 11.15 21.03
C TRP A 15 2.84 12.04 22.14
N GLY A 16 3.61 12.32 23.19
CA GLY A 16 3.26 13.29 24.25
C GLY A 16 2.06 12.92 25.13
N LYS A 17 1.58 11.67 25.07
CA LYS A 17 0.48 11.16 25.89
C LYS A 17 0.99 10.29 27.02
N ASP A 18 0.32 10.36 28.19
CA ASP A 18 0.57 9.43 29.29
C ASP A 18 0.16 8.01 28.87
N ALA A 19 1.01 7.05 29.21
CA ALA A 19 0.85 5.62 29.00
C ALA A 19 -0.40 5.01 29.69
N SER A 20 -1.23 5.79 30.37
CA SER A 20 -2.49 5.36 30.99
C SER A 20 -3.58 5.02 29.97
N GLU A 21 -3.56 5.60 28.77
CA GLU A 21 -4.51 5.28 27.68
C GLU A 21 -4.23 3.93 26.99
N GLY A 22 -3.10 3.29 27.29
CA GLY A 22 -2.61 2.13 26.53
C GLY A 22 -1.94 2.54 25.21
N TRP A 23 -1.34 1.56 24.53
CA TRP A 23 -0.50 1.81 23.36
C TRP A 23 -0.85 0.85 22.25
N PHE A 24 -0.77 1.34 21.02
CA PHE A 24 -0.89 0.52 19.83
C PHE A 24 0.49 0.04 19.39
N GLN A 25 0.55 -1.19 18.88
CA GLN A 25 1.69 -1.64 18.10
C GLN A 25 1.92 -0.64 16.96
N PHE A 26 3.17 -0.28 16.70
CA PHE A 26 3.46 0.54 15.53
C PHE A 26 3.17 -0.25 14.27
N PHE A 27 2.44 0.38 13.36
CA PHE A 27 2.08 -0.23 12.09
C PHE A 27 3.22 -0.04 11.09
N ASP A 28 4.09 -1.05 11.02
CA ASP A 28 5.15 -1.14 10.01
C ASP A 28 4.55 -1.46 8.65
N SER A 29 4.05 -0.43 7.97
CA SER A 29 3.64 -0.55 6.58
C SER A 29 4.83 -0.92 5.67
N PRO A 30 4.59 -1.43 4.45
CA PRO A 30 5.65 -1.88 3.54
C PRO A 30 6.83 -0.93 3.29
N ARG A 31 6.67 0.38 3.48
CA ARG A 31 7.80 1.33 3.39
C ARG A 31 8.87 1.15 4.47
N PHE A 32 8.52 0.59 5.63
CA PHE A 32 9.44 0.34 6.71
C PHE A 32 10.16 -0.99 6.50
N SER A 33 11.41 -1.10 6.95
CA SER A 33 12.23 -2.31 6.72
C SER A 33 11.57 -3.61 7.21
N SER A 34 10.90 -3.59 8.36
CA SER A 34 10.15 -4.73 8.90
C SER A 34 8.88 -5.04 8.09
N GLY A 35 8.15 -4.00 7.66
CA GLY A 35 6.98 -4.16 6.78
C GLY A 35 7.35 -4.72 5.41
N TYR A 36 8.44 -4.21 4.82
CA TYR A 36 9.02 -4.71 3.58
C TYR A 36 9.45 -6.18 3.72
N ALA A 37 10.20 -6.54 4.77
CA ALA A 37 10.60 -7.91 5.02
C ALA A 37 9.39 -8.85 5.19
N ALA A 38 8.31 -8.38 5.82
CA ALA A 38 7.08 -9.14 5.97
C ALA A 38 6.40 -9.45 4.63
N LEU A 39 6.49 -8.58 3.61
CA LEU A 39 6.01 -8.89 2.26
C LEU A 39 6.72 -10.11 1.63
N HIS A 40 7.93 -10.42 2.08
CA HIS A 40 8.77 -11.53 1.60
C HIS A 40 8.84 -12.71 2.57
N ASN A 41 7.94 -12.77 3.58
CA ASN A 41 7.91 -13.77 4.64
C ASN A 41 9.24 -13.89 5.40
N VAL A 42 9.89 -12.76 5.65
CA VAL A 42 11.14 -12.69 6.41
C VAL A 42 10.86 -12.09 7.79
N PHE A 43 11.33 -12.78 8.83
CA PHE A 43 11.33 -12.22 10.18
C PHE A 43 12.29 -11.03 10.24
N ALA A 44 11.80 -9.89 10.71
CA ALA A 44 12.59 -8.68 10.84
C ALA A 44 12.42 -8.07 12.23
N PHE A 45 13.48 -7.43 12.70
CA PHE A 45 13.52 -6.72 13.97
C PHE A 45 14.15 -5.35 13.75
N VAL A 46 13.49 -4.31 14.26
CA VAL A 46 13.99 -2.95 14.29
C VAL A 46 14.22 -2.57 15.75
N PRO A 47 15.43 -2.80 16.31
CA PRO A 47 15.69 -2.49 17.70
C PRO A 47 15.86 -0.98 17.88
N GLU A 48 15.01 -0.37 18.71
CA GLU A 48 15.15 1.03 19.09
C GLU A 48 15.53 1.16 20.57
N THR A 49 16.70 1.77 20.83
CA THR A 49 17.19 1.98 22.19
C THR A 49 16.76 3.36 22.70
N HIS A 50 16.13 3.37 23.87
CA HIS A 50 15.51 4.58 24.41
C HIS A 50 16.53 5.73 24.61
N MET A 51 16.34 6.86 23.92
CA MET A 51 17.27 8.01 23.91
C MET A 51 17.62 8.59 25.29
N LEU A 52 16.77 8.33 26.29
CA LEU A 52 17.03 8.73 27.68
C LEU A 52 18.07 7.89 28.43
N LYS A 53 18.52 6.76 27.87
CA LYS A 53 19.56 5.91 28.47
C LYS A 53 20.96 6.38 28.08
N PRO A 54 21.98 6.18 28.95
CA PRO A 54 23.37 6.47 28.62
C PRO A 54 23.79 5.83 27.30
N TYR A 55 24.52 6.58 26.47
CA TYR A 55 24.92 6.12 25.13
C TYR A 55 25.65 4.77 25.16
N ALA A 56 26.61 4.58 26.08
CA ALA A 56 27.33 3.31 26.23
C ALA A 56 26.41 2.12 26.49
N GLN A 57 25.35 2.29 27.29
CA GLN A 57 24.37 1.23 27.54
C GLN A 57 23.53 0.93 26.30
N ARG A 58 23.19 1.96 25.51
CA ARG A 58 22.46 1.77 24.25
C ARG A 58 23.28 0.97 23.24
N VAL A 59 24.57 1.29 23.10
CA VAL A 59 25.50 0.54 22.23
C VAL A 59 25.64 -0.91 22.68
N ASP A 60 25.89 -1.14 23.97
CA ASP A 60 26.02 -2.49 24.53
C ASP A 60 24.74 -3.31 24.39
N ALA A 61 23.57 -2.70 24.61
CA ALA A 61 22.27 -3.34 24.42
C ALA A 61 22.04 -3.79 22.97
N THR A 62 22.35 -2.91 22.00
CA THR A 62 22.22 -3.25 20.57
C THR A 62 23.20 -4.34 20.15
N LEU A 63 24.45 -4.29 20.62
CA LEU A 63 25.45 -5.34 20.34
C LEU A 63 24.99 -6.69 20.88
N LYS A 64 24.55 -6.74 22.14
CA LYS A 64 24.03 -7.96 22.77
C LYS A 64 22.78 -8.49 22.07
N PHE A 65 21.88 -7.60 21.64
CA PHE A 65 20.71 -8.00 20.86
C PHE A 65 21.11 -8.68 19.54
N MET A 66 22.06 -8.10 18.80
CA MET A 66 22.56 -8.70 17.56
C MET A 66 23.19 -10.08 17.81
N GLN A 67 24.03 -10.22 18.86
CA GLN A 67 24.62 -11.52 19.20
C GLN A 67 23.54 -12.56 19.52
N VAL A 68 22.58 -12.21 20.38
CA VAL A 68 21.46 -13.11 20.73
C VAL A 68 20.66 -13.50 19.50
N LEU A 69 20.39 -12.57 18.58
CA LEU A 69 19.66 -12.86 17.36
C LEU A 69 20.43 -13.79 16.43
N VAL A 70 21.75 -13.58 16.28
CA VAL A 70 22.62 -14.48 15.50
C VAL A 70 22.64 -15.88 16.09
N ASP A 71 22.84 -16.00 17.41
CA ASP A 71 22.87 -17.29 18.10
C ASP A 71 21.52 -18.02 17.98
N TYR A 72 20.41 -17.28 18.13
CA TYR A 72 19.07 -17.82 17.99
C TYR A 72 18.81 -18.31 16.56
N CYS A 73 19.14 -17.50 15.56
CA CYS A 73 19.01 -17.90 14.16
C CYS A 73 19.85 -19.12 13.83
N GLN A 74 21.07 -19.23 14.37
CA GLN A 74 21.92 -20.41 14.18
C GLN A 74 21.31 -21.67 14.80
N GLN A 75 20.74 -21.55 16.01
CA GLN A 75 20.13 -22.69 16.71
C GLN A 75 18.80 -23.13 16.08
N HIS A 76 18.02 -22.19 15.54
CA HIS A 76 16.66 -22.41 15.05
C HIS A 76 16.52 -22.31 13.52
N HIS A 77 17.62 -22.36 12.77
CA HIS A 77 17.60 -22.09 11.33
C HIS A 77 16.61 -22.99 10.56
N GLN A 78 16.53 -24.28 10.91
CA GLN A 78 15.63 -25.23 10.24
C GLN A 78 14.15 -24.86 10.45
N GLU A 79 13.77 -24.48 11.67
CA GLU A 79 12.43 -24.04 12.01
C GLU A 79 12.07 -22.73 11.29
N ILE A 80 12.99 -21.77 11.27
CA ILE A 80 12.81 -20.49 10.58
C ILE A 80 12.59 -20.72 9.07
N HIS A 81 13.40 -21.58 8.44
CA HIS A 81 13.22 -21.95 7.05
C HIS A 81 11.87 -22.64 6.79
N ALA A 82 11.51 -23.62 7.63
CA ALA A 82 10.25 -24.34 7.49
C ALA A 82 9.02 -23.41 7.60
N ILE A 83 9.04 -22.46 8.55
CA ILE A 83 7.97 -21.47 8.68
C ILE A 83 7.90 -20.58 7.45
N ARG A 84 9.05 -20.08 6.97
CA ARG A 84 9.10 -19.22 5.77
C ARG A 84 8.57 -19.95 4.54
N ASP A 85 8.97 -21.19 4.31
CA ASP A 85 8.53 -21.99 3.17
C ASP A 85 7.03 -22.30 3.25
N SER A 86 6.53 -22.61 4.45
CA SER A 86 5.10 -22.79 4.70
C SER A 86 4.29 -21.53 4.38
N MET A 87 4.77 -20.35 4.80
CA MET A 87 4.12 -19.06 4.52
C MET A 87 4.14 -18.71 3.03
N LEU A 88 5.26 -18.94 2.34
CA LEU A 88 5.34 -18.76 0.89
C LEU A 88 4.33 -19.65 0.16
N ASN A 89 4.24 -20.93 0.54
CA ASN A 89 3.27 -21.86 -0.04
C ASN A 89 1.83 -21.45 0.24
N ALA A 90 1.53 -20.99 1.46
CA ALA A 90 0.20 -20.49 1.82
C ALA A 90 -0.18 -19.24 0.99
N GLN A 91 0.74 -18.30 0.81
CA GLN A 91 0.52 -17.11 -0.02
C GLN A 91 0.30 -17.45 -1.50
N LEU A 92 0.98 -18.46 -2.04
CA LEU A 92 0.74 -18.95 -3.40
C LEU A 92 -0.66 -19.54 -3.59
N GLN A 93 -1.31 -20.05 -2.54
CA GLN A 93 -2.69 -20.54 -2.58
C GLN A 93 -3.72 -19.47 -2.18
N GLN A 94 -3.26 -18.32 -1.68
CA GLN A 94 -4.13 -17.25 -1.23
C GLN A 94 -4.83 -16.57 -2.41
N THR A 95 -6.13 -16.36 -2.27
CA THR A 95 -7.00 -15.73 -3.29
C THR A 95 -7.43 -14.31 -2.94
N VAL A 96 -7.41 -13.96 -1.66
CA VAL A 96 -7.81 -12.64 -1.15
C VAL A 96 -6.67 -12.03 -0.35
N PHE A 97 -6.25 -10.83 -0.69
CA PHE A 97 -5.12 -10.13 -0.07
C PHE A 97 -5.58 -8.84 0.62
N PRO A 98 -5.28 -8.66 1.91
CA PRO A 98 -5.57 -7.42 2.61
C PRO A 98 -4.57 -6.33 2.22
N LEU A 99 -5.08 -5.15 1.87
CA LEU A 99 -4.31 -3.97 1.47
C LEU A 99 -4.25 -2.89 2.55
N GLN A 100 -5.27 -2.83 3.40
CA GLN A 100 -5.37 -1.87 4.49
C GLN A 100 -5.81 -2.57 5.77
N TRP A 101 -5.42 -2.00 6.90
CA TRP A 101 -5.58 -2.60 8.21
C TRP A 101 -6.03 -1.56 9.23
N ASN A 102 -6.86 -1.98 10.18
CA ASN A 102 -7.23 -1.20 11.35
C ASN A 102 -6.93 -2.00 12.62
N PHE A 103 -6.39 -1.35 13.66
CA PHE A 103 -6.21 -2.00 14.95
C PHE A 103 -7.56 -2.28 15.62
N ASN A 104 -7.71 -3.50 16.14
CA ASN A 104 -8.84 -3.86 16.97
C ASN A 104 -8.66 -3.28 18.38
N THR A 105 -9.42 -2.23 18.70
CA THR A 105 -9.36 -1.53 19.99
C THR A 105 -10.09 -2.26 21.12
N LYS A 106 -10.77 -3.38 20.85
CA LYS A 106 -11.48 -4.17 21.85
C LYS A 106 -10.60 -5.27 22.47
N ILE A 107 -9.50 -5.63 21.80
CA ILE A 107 -8.59 -6.69 22.24
C ILE A 107 -7.26 -6.08 22.62
N SER A 108 -6.84 -6.26 23.88
CA SER A 108 -5.54 -5.81 24.36
C SER A 108 -4.87 -6.84 25.24
N LYS A 109 -3.54 -6.80 25.27
CA LYS A 109 -2.71 -7.51 26.24
C LYS A 109 -2.22 -6.55 27.29
N LYS A 110 -1.97 -7.05 28.51
CA LYS A 110 -1.32 -6.26 29.55
C LYS A 110 0.20 -6.46 29.47
N ILE A 111 0.95 -5.37 29.33
CA ILE A 111 2.42 -5.40 29.31
C ILE A 111 3.00 -4.54 30.43
N ASN A 112 4.10 -5.00 31.01
CA ASN A 112 4.89 -4.21 31.95
C ASN A 112 5.64 -3.11 31.22
N TYR A 113 5.31 -1.85 31.53
CA TYR A 113 6.00 -0.68 31.00
C TYR A 113 6.80 0.01 32.10
N ARG A 114 8.10 0.21 31.84
CA ARG A 114 9.02 0.94 32.71
C ARG A 114 9.36 2.27 32.06
N GLY A 115 9.10 3.37 32.74
CA GLY A 115 9.25 4.71 32.18
C GLY A 115 9.70 5.74 33.21
N TYR A 116 9.80 6.99 32.75
CA TYR A 116 10.04 8.17 33.58
C TYR A 116 8.75 8.97 33.69
N GLN A 117 8.51 9.61 34.84
CA GLN A 117 7.32 10.42 35.03
C GLN A 117 7.27 11.58 34.03
N TYR A 118 6.12 11.75 33.37
CA TYR A 118 5.89 12.83 32.42
C TYR A 118 5.16 13.97 33.12
N ARG A 119 5.80 15.14 33.25
CA ARG A 119 5.26 16.28 34.02
C ARG A 119 5.62 17.60 33.37
N GLN A 120 4.93 18.66 33.80
CA GLN A 120 5.26 20.01 33.40
C GLN A 120 6.59 20.44 34.02
N MET A 121 7.47 20.99 33.19
CA MET A 121 8.80 21.51 33.53
C MET A 121 8.89 22.95 32.98
N ILE A 122 9.88 23.72 33.43
CA ILE A 122 10.13 25.08 32.91
C ILE A 122 11.32 25.02 31.95
N SER A 123 11.13 25.55 30.75
CA SER A 123 12.21 25.61 29.75
C SER A 123 13.26 26.63 30.20
N GLU A 124 14.51 26.21 30.30
CA GLU A 124 15.63 27.14 30.54
C GLU A 124 15.90 28.07 29.35
N VAL A 125 15.44 27.71 28.15
CA VAL A 125 15.63 28.51 26.93
C VAL A 125 14.61 29.65 26.84
N SER A 126 13.34 29.36 27.15
CA SER A 126 12.24 30.33 26.95
C SER A 126 11.59 30.82 28.25
N GLY A 127 11.85 30.17 29.38
CA GLY A 127 11.13 30.39 30.64
C GLY A 127 9.68 29.88 30.63
N LEU A 128 9.23 29.29 29.53
CA LEU A 128 7.85 28.82 29.38
C LEU A 128 7.68 27.37 29.85
N PRO A 129 6.48 27.00 30.33
CA PRO A 129 6.17 25.61 30.63
C PRO A 129 6.28 24.71 29.39
N TYR A 130 6.84 23.52 29.57
CA TYR A 130 6.80 22.44 28.58
C TYR A 130 6.61 21.10 29.31
N MET A 131 6.15 20.08 28.60
CA MET A 131 6.06 18.74 29.17
C MET A 131 7.36 17.98 28.95
N GLY A 132 7.89 17.35 30.00
CA GLY A 132 9.15 16.63 29.97
C GLY A 132 9.15 15.37 30.84
N TYR A 133 10.13 14.51 30.60
CA TYR A 133 10.34 13.28 31.36
C TYR A 133 11.35 13.53 32.50
N ASP A 134 10.90 13.37 33.74
CA ASP A 134 11.75 13.46 34.92
C ASP A 134 12.61 12.19 35.05
N ARG A 135 13.90 12.32 34.70
CA ARG A 135 14.86 11.21 34.72
C ARG A 135 15.18 10.67 36.11
N MET A 136 14.83 11.39 37.16
CA MET A 136 15.06 10.97 38.55
C MET A 136 13.87 10.21 39.13
N ASP A 137 12.71 10.26 38.47
CA ASP A 137 11.47 9.64 38.93
C ASP A 137 11.00 8.57 37.95
N THR A 138 11.40 7.32 38.22
CA THR A 138 11.03 6.15 37.42
C THR A 138 9.74 5.52 37.93
N PHE A 139 8.94 4.96 37.02
CA PHE A 139 7.81 4.12 37.38
C PHE A 139 7.80 2.81 36.62
N SER A 140 7.04 1.84 37.13
CA SER A 140 6.67 0.61 36.45
C SER A 140 5.16 0.42 36.56
N LYS A 141 4.47 0.26 35.43
CA LYS A 141 3.02 0.04 35.42
C LYS A 141 2.60 -0.96 34.35
N GLN A 142 1.48 -1.62 34.58
CA GLN A 142 0.83 -2.44 33.56
C GLN A 142 -0.02 -1.55 32.65
N ILE A 143 0.23 -1.62 31.35
CA ILE A 143 -0.51 -0.85 30.34
C ILE A 143 -1.23 -1.80 29.38
N SER A 144 -2.35 -1.34 28.82
CA SER A 144 -3.00 -2.05 27.70
C SER A 144 -2.16 -1.87 26.44
N PHE A 145 -1.92 -2.96 25.71
CA PHE A 145 -1.21 -2.97 24.43
C PHE A 145 -2.09 -3.62 23.35
N PHE A 146 -2.39 -2.86 22.31
CA PHE A 146 -3.27 -3.24 21.20
C PHE A 146 -2.40 -3.62 20.01
N ASN A 147 -2.25 -4.93 19.77
CA ASN A 147 -1.35 -5.45 18.74
C ASN A 147 -2.04 -6.36 17.71
N GLN A 148 -3.37 -6.34 17.68
CA GLN A 148 -4.16 -7.10 16.72
C GLN A 148 -4.75 -6.14 15.68
N ALA A 149 -4.47 -6.41 14.41
CA ALA A 149 -5.01 -5.65 13.28
C ALA A 149 -5.95 -6.53 12.45
N GLU A 150 -6.99 -5.91 11.90
CA GLU A 150 -8.00 -6.54 11.05
C GLU A 150 -8.00 -5.86 9.67
N PRO A 151 -8.18 -6.62 8.58
CA PRO A 151 -8.29 -6.02 7.25
C PRO A 151 -9.46 -5.04 7.16
N SER A 152 -9.20 -3.83 6.68
CA SER A 152 -10.23 -2.83 6.36
C SER A 152 -10.53 -2.76 4.86
N LEU A 153 -9.57 -3.18 4.03
CA LEU A 153 -9.72 -3.33 2.59
C LEU A 153 -8.98 -4.58 2.13
N SER A 154 -9.58 -5.33 1.20
CA SER A 154 -8.97 -6.50 0.59
C SER A 154 -9.34 -6.60 -0.88
N VAL A 155 -8.46 -7.21 -1.66
CA VAL A 155 -8.68 -7.47 -3.09
C VAL A 155 -8.56 -8.94 -3.41
N TYR A 156 -9.30 -9.38 -4.42
CA TYR A 156 -9.09 -10.68 -5.03
C TYR A 156 -7.83 -10.63 -5.90
N ARG A 157 -6.97 -11.65 -5.77
CA ARG A 157 -5.80 -11.85 -6.61
C ARG A 157 -6.25 -12.09 -8.06
N PRO A 158 -5.77 -11.31 -9.04
CA PRO A 158 -5.94 -11.65 -10.46
C PRO A 158 -4.95 -12.77 -10.84
N ASP A 159 -5.14 -13.43 -11.99
CA ASP A 159 -4.13 -14.36 -12.49
C ASP A 159 -2.81 -13.64 -12.82
N ALA A 160 -2.91 -12.40 -13.29
CA ALA A 160 -1.76 -11.56 -13.62
C ALA A 160 -2.10 -10.07 -13.62
N TYR A 161 -1.05 -9.25 -13.65
CA TYR A 161 -1.11 -7.85 -14.02
C TYR A 161 -0.45 -7.63 -15.39
N VAL A 162 -0.83 -6.57 -16.09
CA VAL A 162 -0.13 -6.09 -17.28
C VAL A 162 0.20 -4.63 -17.10
N ILE A 163 1.45 -4.24 -17.37
CA ILE A 163 1.92 -2.87 -17.30
C ILE A 163 2.56 -2.45 -18.63
N PRO A 164 2.17 -1.30 -19.21
CA PRO A 164 2.82 -0.79 -20.41
C PRO A 164 4.29 -0.44 -20.18
N ALA A 165 5.12 -0.66 -21.21
CA ALA A 165 6.57 -0.42 -21.15
C ALA A 165 6.96 1.02 -20.76
N GLY A 166 6.07 1.99 -21.04
CA GLY A 166 6.25 3.40 -20.69
C GLY A 166 6.41 3.67 -19.20
N TRP A 167 5.94 2.77 -18.32
CA TRP A 167 6.10 2.87 -16.87
C TRP A 167 7.39 2.20 -16.39
N TRP A 168 8.49 2.48 -17.08
CA TRP A 168 9.79 1.84 -16.91
C TRP A 168 10.33 1.91 -15.47
N LYS A 169 10.10 3.02 -14.74
CA LYS A 169 10.49 3.14 -13.33
C LYS A 169 9.84 2.09 -12.44
N VAL A 170 8.55 1.82 -12.64
CA VAL A 170 7.82 0.79 -11.90
C VAL A 170 8.34 -0.59 -12.28
N ILE A 171 8.59 -0.82 -13.57
CA ILE A 171 9.16 -2.07 -14.09
C ILE A 171 10.54 -2.34 -13.48
N GLU A 172 11.40 -1.33 -13.36
CA GLU A 172 12.71 -1.44 -12.70
C GLU A 172 12.58 -1.77 -11.22
N LEU A 173 11.67 -1.13 -10.49
CA LEU A 173 11.42 -1.42 -9.08
C LEU A 173 10.90 -2.86 -8.87
N LEU A 174 10.03 -3.34 -9.76
CA LEU A 174 9.57 -4.74 -9.73
C LEU A 174 10.74 -5.71 -9.95
N ARG A 175 11.63 -5.44 -10.92
CA ARG A 175 12.83 -6.26 -11.17
C ARG A 175 13.80 -6.27 -9.97
N LEU A 176 14.00 -5.11 -9.33
CA LEU A 176 14.84 -4.99 -8.14
C LEU A 176 14.29 -5.84 -6.97
N ASN A 177 12.98 -6.10 -6.97
CA ASN A 177 12.31 -6.97 -6.00
C ASN A 177 12.14 -8.41 -6.49
N HIS A 178 12.89 -8.80 -7.54
CA HIS A 178 12.87 -10.14 -8.11
C HIS A 178 11.49 -10.61 -8.57
N VAL A 179 10.63 -9.68 -9.00
CA VAL A 179 9.37 -10.01 -9.66
C VAL A 179 9.66 -10.53 -11.06
N GLU A 180 9.08 -11.69 -11.38
CA GLU A 180 9.10 -12.27 -12.72
C GLU A 180 8.16 -11.48 -13.63
N LEU A 181 8.70 -11.03 -14.76
CA LEU A 181 8.03 -10.20 -15.75
C LEU A 181 8.26 -10.82 -17.14
N PHE A 182 7.19 -10.93 -17.92
CA PHE A 182 7.21 -11.52 -19.25
C PHE A 182 6.90 -10.45 -20.27
N GLU A 183 7.87 -10.13 -21.10
CA GLU A 183 7.70 -9.16 -22.19
C GLU A 183 6.77 -9.75 -23.26
N PHE A 184 5.83 -8.95 -23.75
CA PHE A 184 5.03 -9.32 -24.92
C PHE A 184 5.94 -9.33 -26.14
N GLU A 185 6.13 -10.49 -26.78
CA GLU A 185 6.99 -10.65 -27.97
C GLU A 185 6.35 -10.08 -29.25
N LYS A 186 5.03 -9.89 -29.22
CA LYS A 186 4.20 -9.31 -30.28
C LYS A 186 3.02 -8.60 -29.65
N ASP A 187 2.38 -7.73 -30.42
CA ASP A 187 1.14 -7.11 -30.02
C ASP A 187 0.05 -8.16 -29.75
N ASP A 188 -0.79 -7.92 -28.74
CA ASP A 188 -1.86 -8.83 -28.33
C ASP A 188 -3.02 -8.06 -27.71
N SER A 189 -4.18 -8.68 -27.57
CA SER A 189 -5.36 -8.07 -26.96
C SER A 189 -5.99 -9.00 -25.94
N LEU A 190 -6.02 -8.57 -24.68
CA LEU A 190 -6.49 -9.36 -23.55
C LEU A 190 -7.80 -8.78 -22.98
N GLU A 191 -8.65 -9.66 -22.46
CA GLU A 191 -9.74 -9.26 -21.57
C GLU A 191 -9.14 -8.91 -20.20
N ILE A 192 -9.43 -7.71 -19.72
CA ILE A 192 -8.87 -7.16 -18.49
C ILE A 192 -9.94 -6.49 -17.63
N GLU A 193 -9.60 -6.35 -16.35
CA GLU A 193 -10.24 -5.43 -15.41
C GLU A 193 -9.28 -4.25 -15.19
N MET A 194 -9.78 -3.03 -15.35
CA MET A 194 -9.03 -1.79 -15.11
C MET A 194 -9.67 -1.00 -13.97
N TYR A 195 -8.85 -0.21 -13.30
CA TYR A 195 -9.34 0.74 -12.29
C TYR A 195 -9.48 2.13 -12.90
N ARG A 196 -10.62 2.77 -12.67
CA ARG A 196 -10.77 4.22 -12.81
C ARG A 196 -10.62 4.86 -11.43
N ILE A 197 -9.70 5.80 -11.29
CA ILE A 197 -9.54 6.58 -10.05
C ILE A 197 -10.70 7.57 -9.95
N LEU A 198 -11.61 7.37 -8.98
CA LEU A 198 -12.75 8.24 -8.73
C LEU A 198 -12.38 9.45 -7.85
N SER A 199 -11.53 9.23 -6.87
CA SER A 199 -11.07 10.26 -5.93
C SER A 199 -9.81 9.83 -5.19
N PHE A 200 -8.97 10.80 -4.81
CA PHE A 200 -7.78 10.62 -3.98
C PHE A 200 -7.43 11.98 -3.33
N GLU A 201 -6.56 11.94 -2.33
CA GLU A 201 -5.97 13.13 -1.69
C GLU A 201 -4.45 13.09 -1.87
N SER A 202 -3.87 14.10 -2.53
CA SER A 202 -2.41 14.26 -2.65
C SER A 202 -1.82 15.06 -1.49
N GLY A 203 -0.63 14.63 -1.03
CA GLY A 203 0.16 15.38 -0.06
C GLY A 203 0.53 16.77 -0.58
N SER A 204 0.21 17.81 0.21
CA SER A 204 0.54 19.21 -0.13
C SER A 204 2.01 19.58 0.06
N LYS A 205 2.79 18.70 0.71
CA LYS A 205 4.23 18.84 0.94
C LYS A 205 4.94 17.56 0.52
N PRO A 206 6.19 17.67 0.06
CA PRO A 206 7.00 16.50 -0.25
C PRO A 206 7.24 15.67 1.01
N TYR A 207 7.24 14.35 0.85
CA TYR A 207 7.60 13.36 1.85
C TYR A 207 8.51 12.33 1.19
N GLU A 208 9.76 12.23 1.66
CA GLU A 208 10.80 11.38 1.06
C GLU A 208 10.99 11.61 -0.47
N GLY A 209 10.76 12.85 -0.94
CA GLY A 209 10.86 13.20 -2.37
C GLY A 209 9.60 12.93 -3.20
N HIS A 210 8.51 12.50 -2.57
CA HIS A 210 7.24 12.15 -3.22
C HIS A 210 6.07 13.03 -2.73
N HIS A 211 4.95 12.99 -3.46
CA HIS A 211 3.68 13.60 -3.06
C HIS A 211 2.62 12.51 -2.86
N PRO A 212 2.45 11.99 -1.63
CA PRO A 212 1.65 10.79 -1.42
C PRO A 212 0.19 10.93 -1.84
N ASN A 213 -0.33 9.98 -2.64
CA ASN A 213 -1.74 9.88 -2.98
C ASN A 213 -2.45 8.92 -2.00
N SER A 214 -3.45 9.40 -1.28
CA SER A 214 -4.14 8.66 -0.22
C SER A 214 -5.66 8.70 -0.38
N LYS A 215 -6.39 7.96 0.46
CA LYS A 215 -7.86 7.85 0.44
C LYS A 215 -8.42 7.59 -0.98
N VAL A 216 -7.71 6.74 -1.70
CA VAL A 216 -8.03 6.39 -3.08
C VAL A 216 -9.36 5.65 -3.09
N LYS A 217 -10.24 6.02 -4.03
CA LYS A 217 -11.43 5.25 -4.38
C LYS A 217 -11.39 4.95 -5.85
N VAL A 218 -11.74 3.72 -6.21
CA VAL A 218 -11.72 3.27 -7.59
C VAL A 218 -13.05 2.64 -8.01
N GLU A 219 -13.29 2.69 -9.31
CA GLU A 219 -14.29 1.86 -9.99
C GLU A 219 -13.57 0.78 -10.80
N LYS A 220 -14.13 -0.42 -10.83
CA LYS A 220 -13.65 -1.53 -11.66
C LYS A 220 -14.41 -1.55 -12.97
N ILE A 221 -13.68 -1.56 -14.08
CA ILE A 221 -14.24 -1.58 -15.43
C ILE A 221 -13.67 -2.80 -16.14
N GLN A 222 -14.54 -3.66 -16.68
CA GLN A 222 -14.11 -4.76 -17.53
C GLN A 222 -14.06 -4.32 -18.99
N GLY A 223 -13.10 -4.85 -19.74
CA GLY A 223 -13.05 -4.63 -21.17
C GLY A 223 -11.84 -5.27 -21.83
N ARG A 224 -11.77 -5.13 -23.15
CA ARG A 224 -10.66 -5.63 -23.95
C ARG A 224 -9.64 -4.52 -24.19
N LYS A 225 -8.37 -4.77 -23.88
CA LYS A 225 -7.26 -3.83 -24.11
C LYS A 225 -6.22 -4.44 -25.03
N HIS A 226 -5.78 -3.63 -25.99
CA HIS A 226 -4.64 -3.94 -26.85
C HIS A 226 -3.34 -3.52 -26.16
N PHE A 227 -2.38 -4.45 -26.15
CA PHE A 227 -1.02 -4.32 -25.62
C PHE A 227 -0.02 -4.50 -26.75
N ARG A 228 1.09 -3.77 -26.65
CA ARG A 228 2.13 -3.76 -27.68
C ARG A 228 3.23 -4.73 -27.32
N LYS A 229 3.99 -5.14 -28.34
CA LYS A 229 5.32 -5.71 -28.14
C LYS A 229 6.12 -4.81 -27.19
N GLY A 230 6.74 -5.40 -26.17
CA GLY A 230 7.51 -4.68 -25.16
C GLY A 230 6.75 -4.35 -23.87
N ASP A 231 5.43 -4.45 -23.85
CA ASP A 231 4.66 -4.38 -22.59
C ASP A 231 4.98 -5.60 -21.72
N PHE A 232 4.63 -5.57 -20.43
CA PHE A 232 4.99 -6.63 -19.49
C PHE A 232 3.78 -7.29 -18.84
N TYR A 233 3.70 -8.61 -18.96
CA TYR A 233 2.80 -9.49 -18.24
C TYR A 233 3.46 -9.98 -16.95
N ILE A 234 2.73 -9.90 -15.84
CA ILE A 234 3.24 -10.16 -14.49
C ILE A 234 2.34 -11.22 -13.83
N PRO A 235 2.70 -12.51 -13.89
CA PRO A 235 1.90 -13.56 -13.28
C PRO A 235 1.89 -13.38 -11.77
N THR A 236 0.74 -13.63 -11.12
CA THR A 236 0.67 -13.62 -9.65
C THR A 236 1.03 -14.96 -9.04
N ASN A 237 1.21 -16.02 -9.84
CA ASN A 237 1.62 -17.34 -9.37
C ASN A 237 3.14 -17.45 -9.16
N GLN A 238 3.70 -16.56 -8.35
CA GLN A 238 5.14 -16.50 -8.06
C GLN A 238 5.38 -16.08 -6.60
N LYS A 239 6.59 -16.35 -6.08
CA LYS A 239 6.95 -16.10 -4.66
C LYS A 239 6.76 -14.64 -4.23
N ALA A 240 6.86 -13.69 -5.16
CA ALA A 240 6.68 -12.25 -4.90
C ALA A 240 5.21 -11.79 -4.88
N VAL A 241 4.22 -12.70 -4.94
CA VAL A 241 2.79 -12.35 -5.06
C VAL A 241 2.29 -11.32 -4.04
N ARG A 242 2.72 -11.42 -2.77
CA ARG A 242 2.33 -10.46 -1.74
C ARG A 242 2.86 -9.06 -2.03
N PHE A 243 4.12 -8.96 -2.47
CA PHE A 243 4.74 -7.69 -2.87
C PHE A 243 4.07 -7.10 -4.11
N ILE A 244 3.78 -7.93 -5.13
CA ILE A 244 3.12 -7.51 -6.37
C ILE A 244 1.76 -6.89 -6.05
N ILE A 245 0.93 -7.58 -5.27
CA ILE A 245 -0.43 -7.10 -4.95
C ILE A 245 -0.37 -5.83 -4.10
N GLU A 246 0.52 -5.76 -3.11
CA GLU A 246 0.67 -4.58 -2.25
C GLU A 246 1.09 -3.33 -3.05
N THR A 247 1.99 -3.50 -4.02
CA THR A 247 2.58 -2.37 -4.75
C THR A 247 1.77 -1.97 -5.99
N LEU A 248 1.09 -2.92 -6.64
CA LEU A 248 0.36 -2.65 -7.89
C LEU A 248 -1.10 -2.26 -7.68
N GLU A 249 -1.72 -2.55 -6.54
CA GLU A 249 -3.11 -2.13 -6.30
C GLU A 249 -3.19 -0.66 -5.87
N PRO A 250 -3.96 0.20 -6.55
CA PRO A 250 -3.93 1.65 -6.31
C PRO A 250 -4.45 2.07 -4.93
N GLU A 251 -5.25 1.21 -4.28
CA GLU A 251 -5.77 1.44 -2.93
C GLU A 251 -4.85 0.90 -1.82
N GLY A 252 -3.69 0.32 -2.17
CA GLY A 252 -2.68 -0.11 -1.21
C GLY A 252 -2.00 1.06 -0.51
N MET A 253 -1.69 0.91 0.79
CA MET A 253 -1.13 2.01 1.61
C MET A 253 0.30 2.40 1.20
N ASP A 254 1.00 1.49 0.53
CA ASP A 254 2.36 1.66 0.01
C ASP A 254 2.45 1.28 -1.47
N SER A 255 1.35 1.46 -2.19
CA SER A 255 1.30 1.22 -3.63
C SER A 255 2.15 2.23 -4.42
N TYR A 256 2.55 1.88 -5.64
CA TYR A 256 3.19 2.83 -6.53
C TYR A 256 2.26 4.00 -6.88
N PHE A 257 0.93 3.82 -6.78
CA PHE A 257 -0.01 4.94 -6.88
C PHE A 257 0.11 5.88 -5.67
N TYR A 258 0.20 5.32 -4.45
CA TYR A 258 0.46 6.12 -3.24
C TYR A 258 1.75 6.92 -3.39
N TRP A 259 2.82 6.30 -3.89
CA TRP A 259 4.09 6.97 -4.16
C TRP A 259 4.15 7.72 -5.49
N ASN A 260 2.98 8.09 -6.04
CA ASN A 260 2.82 9.09 -7.09
C ASN A 260 3.58 8.76 -8.41
N PHE A 261 3.90 7.48 -8.63
CA PHE A 261 4.56 7.01 -9.86
C PHE A 261 3.66 7.12 -11.10
N PHE A 262 2.35 7.23 -10.90
CA PHE A 262 1.34 7.22 -11.96
C PHE A 262 0.62 8.56 -12.15
N ASP A 263 1.08 9.65 -11.51
CA ASP A 263 0.44 10.96 -11.58
C ASP A 263 0.12 11.49 -12.99
N PRO A 264 0.89 11.18 -14.06
CA PRO A 264 0.52 11.62 -15.41
C PRO A 264 -0.88 11.23 -15.88
N ILE A 265 -1.51 10.18 -15.32
CA ILE A 265 -2.89 9.79 -15.66
C ILE A 265 -3.95 10.69 -15.00
N LEU A 266 -3.56 11.46 -13.99
CA LEU A 266 -4.44 12.26 -13.13
C LEU A 266 -4.65 13.67 -13.69
N GLU A 267 -3.88 14.04 -14.71
CA GLU A 267 -3.98 15.31 -15.40
C GLU A 267 -4.70 15.11 -16.73
N GLN A 268 -5.84 15.78 -16.90
CA GLN A 268 -6.53 15.86 -18.18
C GLN A 268 -5.70 16.68 -19.17
N LYS A 269 -5.46 16.15 -20.36
CA LYS A 269 -4.60 16.77 -21.39
C LYS A 269 -5.39 17.44 -22.50
N GLU A 270 -6.56 16.90 -22.83
CA GLU A 270 -7.47 17.38 -23.84
C GLU A 270 -8.71 17.97 -23.17
N GLY A 271 -9.20 19.08 -23.70
CA GLY A 271 -10.39 19.74 -23.21
C GLY A 271 -11.24 20.23 -24.37
N TYR A 272 -12.16 21.13 -24.05
CA TYR A 272 -13.02 21.74 -25.05
C TYR A 272 -13.15 23.23 -24.80
N THR A 273 -13.42 23.98 -25.87
CA THR A 273 -13.94 25.34 -25.75
C THR A 273 -15.45 25.29 -25.80
N ALA A 274 -16.15 25.96 -24.88
CA ALA A 274 -17.61 25.94 -24.80
C ALA A 274 -18.29 26.22 -26.16
N TYR A 275 -17.82 27.23 -26.90
CA TYR A 275 -18.32 27.57 -28.24
C TYR A 275 -18.30 26.39 -29.22
N ALA A 276 -17.23 25.60 -29.23
CA ALA A 276 -17.10 24.45 -30.13
C ALA A 276 -17.88 23.21 -29.62
N PHE A 277 -18.05 23.07 -28.31
CA PHE A 277 -18.63 21.87 -27.72
C PHE A 277 -20.15 21.93 -27.52
N GLU A 278 -20.73 23.11 -27.32
CA GLU A 278 -22.16 23.30 -27.02
C GLU A 278 -23.10 22.47 -27.92
N LYS A 279 -22.90 22.56 -29.24
CA LYS A 279 -23.71 21.81 -30.20
C LYS A 279 -23.54 20.29 -30.02
N ASN A 280 -22.31 19.84 -29.82
CA ASN A 280 -21.99 18.42 -29.63
C ASN A 280 -22.53 17.89 -28.30
N ALA A 281 -22.45 18.68 -27.23
CA ALA A 281 -23.01 18.38 -25.91
C ALA A 281 -24.53 18.21 -25.98
N ALA A 282 -25.22 19.15 -26.62
CA ALA A 282 -26.66 19.10 -26.83
C ALA A 282 -27.09 17.88 -27.67
N GLU A 283 -26.36 17.57 -28.74
CA GLU A 283 -26.60 16.37 -29.55
C GLU A 283 -26.33 15.07 -28.77
N PHE A 284 -25.26 15.03 -27.98
CA PHE A 284 -24.93 13.90 -27.12
C PHE A 284 -26.04 13.65 -26.10
N LEU A 285 -26.55 14.68 -25.42
CA LEU A 285 -27.66 14.55 -24.47
C LEU A 285 -28.99 14.18 -25.13
N LYS A 286 -29.20 14.47 -26.42
CA LYS A 286 -30.37 13.99 -27.17
C LYS A 286 -30.27 12.50 -27.45
N LYS A 287 -29.08 12.00 -27.76
CA LYS A 287 -28.80 10.59 -28.03
C LYS A 287 -28.70 9.75 -26.75
N ASN A 288 -28.39 10.37 -25.61
CA ASN A 288 -28.19 9.72 -24.32
C ASN A 288 -29.15 10.28 -23.24
N PRO A 289 -30.45 9.93 -23.28
CA PRO A 289 -31.45 10.48 -22.38
C PRO A 289 -31.20 10.15 -20.90
N ALA A 290 -30.55 9.02 -20.60
CA ALA A 290 -30.15 8.67 -19.23
C ALA A 290 -29.18 9.71 -18.64
N VAL A 291 -28.15 10.11 -19.39
CA VAL A 291 -27.18 11.12 -18.95
C VAL A 291 -27.86 12.47 -18.75
N ARG A 292 -28.82 12.82 -19.62
CA ARG A 292 -29.63 14.04 -19.47
C ARG A 292 -30.42 14.04 -18.17
N GLN A 293 -31.05 12.92 -17.83
CA GLN A 293 -31.82 12.80 -16.58
C GLN A 293 -30.92 12.92 -15.35
N THR A 294 -29.73 12.31 -15.37
CA THR A 294 -28.75 12.47 -14.29
C THR A 294 -28.33 13.94 -14.13
N LEU A 295 -27.99 14.62 -15.22
CA LEU A 295 -27.63 16.04 -15.17
C LEU A 295 -28.77 16.90 -14.60
N GLN A 296 -30.01 16.67 -15.03
CA GLN A 296 -31.17 17.40 -14.54
C GLN A 296 -31.38 17.19 -13.02
N ALA A 297 -31.31 15.94 -12.56
CA ALA A 297 -31.42 15.62 -11.15
C ALA A 297 -30.30 16.26 -10.31
N ASP A 298 -29.06 16.27 -10.83
CA ASP A 298 -27.94 16.90 -10.15
C ASP A 298 -28.05 18.43 -10.13
N VAL A 299 -28.53 19.06 -11.21
CA VAL A 299 -28.82 20.50 -11.27
C VAL A 299 -29.92 20.92 -10.29
N GLU A 300 -30.94 20.10 -10.11
CA GLU A 300 -32.02 20.34 -9.14
C GLU A 300 -31.52 20.22 -7.69
N ARG A 301 -30.59 19.29 -7.44
CA ARG A 301 -30.03 19.03 -6.11
C ARG A 301 -28.91 20.00 -5.72
N ASP A 302 -28.11 20.46 -6.67
CA ASP A 302 -26.96 21.36 -6.45
C ASP A 302 -27.15 22.69 -7.19
N SER A 303 -27.52 23.71 -6.42
CA SER A 303 -27.70 25.07 -6.94
C SER A 303 -26.42 25.69 -7.52
N THR A 304 -25.24 25.21 -7.13
CA THR A 304 -23.95 25.65 -7.67
C THR A 304 -23.79 25.14 -9.09
N LEU A 305 -24.04 23.85 -9.32
CA LEU A 305 -24.06 23.23 -10.64
C LEU A 305 -25.15 23.87 -11.53
N GLY A 306 -26.36 24.05 -10.98
CA GLY A 306 -27.48 24.62 -11.72
C GLY A 306 -27.26 26.05 -12.23
N ARG A 307 -26.38 26.83 -11.58
CA ARG A 307 -26.04 28.20 -11.98
C ARG A 307 -24.72 28.33 -12.74
N ASN A 308 -24.03 27.22 -12.98
CA ASN A 308 -22.72 27.22 -13.64
C ASN A 308 -22.78 26.46 -14.97
N ALA A 309 -22.88 27.21 -16.07
CA ALA A 309 -22.95 26.65 -17.42
C ALA A 309 -21.71 25.81 -17.78
N GLN A 310 -20.52 26.25 -17.35
CA GLN A 310 -19.27 25.52 -17.58
C GLN A 310 -19.29 24.17 -16.86
N ALA A 311 -19.71 24.13 -15.59
CA ALA A 311 -19.79 22.89 -14.83
C ALA A 311 -20.81 21.88 -15.43
N GLN A 312 -21.91 22.36 -16.01
CA GLN A 312 -22.86 21.50 -16.73
C GLN A 312 -22.26 20.96 -18.03
N LEU A 313 -21.53 21.78 -18.80
CA LEU A 313 -20.82 21.30 -19.98
C LEU A 313 -19.70 20.31 -19.60
N ASP A 314 -19.00 20.52 -18.49
CA ASP A 314 -17.96 19.61 -17.98
C ASP A 314 -18.56 18.25 -17.62
N PHE A 315 -19.72 18.25 -16.96
CA PHE A 315 -20.49 17.03 -16.69
C PHE A 315 -20.79 16.26 -17.98
N VAL A 316 -21.26 16.95 -19.02
CA VAL A 316 -21.57 16.31 -20.31
C VAL A 316 -20.30 15.80 -20.99
N PHE A 317 -19.21 16.59 -20.95
CA PHE A 317 -17.93 16.23 -21.57
C PHE A 317 -17.35 14.95 -20.96
N ILE A 318 -17.34 14.85 -19.63
CA ILE A 318 -16.83 13.67 -18.90
C ILE A 318 -17.59 12.38 -19.27
N GLN A 319 -18.88 12.50 -19.54
CA GLN A 319 -19.73 11.36 -19.94
C GLN A 319 -19.68 11.07 -21.44
N SER A 320 -19.06 11.94 -22.23
CA SER A 320 -19.05 11.85 -23.69
C SER A 320 -17.86 11.03 -24.21
N PRO A 321 -17.91 10.56 -25.47
CA PRO A 321 -16.77 9.90 -26.12
C PRO A 321 -15.57 10.82 -26.37
N TYR A 322 -15.70 12.12 -26.10
CA TYR A 322 -14.64 13.10 -26.31
C TYR A 322 -13.67 13.18 -25.13
N LEU A 323 -14.03 12.64 -23.97
CA LEU A 323 -13.10 12.50 -22.86
C LEU A 323 -12.00 11.52 -23.25
N GLU A 324 -10.75 11.88 -22.95
CA GLU A 324 -9.61 10.99 -23.14
C GLU A 324 -9.84 9.66 -22.43
N SER A 325 -9.84 8.57 -23.20
CA SER A 325 -10.06 7.23 -22.64
C SER A 325 -9.03 6.82 -21.58
N ALA A 326 -7.86 7.48 -21.53
CA ALA A 326 -6.80 7.22 -20.55
C ALA A 326 -6.92 8.07 -19.27
N TYR A 327 -7.70 9.15 -19.27
CA TYR A 327 -7.81 10.04 -18.12
C TYR A 327 -8.40 9.29 -16.91
N GLN A 328 -7.68 9.35 -15.80
CA GLN A 328 -7.95 8.63 -14.54
C GLN A 328 -8.00 7.10 -14.67
N ILE A 329 -7.58 6.51 -15.81
CA ILE A 329 -7.45 5.06 -15.92
C ILE A 329 -6.09 4.65 -15.40
N TYR A 330 -6.10 3.87 -14.33
CA TYR A 330 -4.91 3.30 -13.74
C TYR A 330 -4.22 2.35 -14.73
N PRO A 331 -2.92 2.53 -15.00
CA PRO A 331 -2.25 1.88 -16.12
C PRO A 331 -1.70 0.49 -15.78
N VAL A 332 -2.10 -0.08 -14.65
CA VAL A 332 -1.83 -1.48 -14.31
C VAL A 332 -3.13 -2.25 -14.43
N TYR A 333 -3.18 -3.12 -15.44
CA TYR A 333 -4.38 -3.85 -15.82
C TYR A 333 -4.40 -5.23 -15.18
N ARG A 334 -5.55 -5.66 -14.69
CA ARG A 334 -5.75 -6.98 -14.04
C ARG A 334 -6.25 -7.98 -15.06
N VAL A 335 -5.53 -9.09 -15.24
CA VAL A 335 -5.98 -10.22 -16.05
C VAL A 335 -6.62 -11.23 -15.12
N LEU A 336 -7.96 -11.30 -15.12
CA LEU A 336 -8.69 -12.20 -14.22
C LEU A 336 -8.66 -13.66 -14.68
N ASN A 337 -8.52 -13.88 -15.99
CA ASN A 337 -8.45 -15.21 -16.60
C ASN A 337 -7.33 -15.20 -17.64
N SER A 338 -6.16 -15.70 -17.26
CA SER A 338 -5.00 -15.66 -18.14
C SER A 338 -5.16 -16.63 -19.32
N PRO A 339 -4.79 -16.23 -20.54
CA PRO A 339 -4.77 -17.14 -21.68
C PRO A 339 -3.89 -18.37 -21.45
N ILE A 340 -4.22 -19.47 -22.11
CA ILE A 340 -3.54 -20.77 -21.95
C ILE A 340 -2.04 -20.68 -22.23
N TYR A 341 -1.61 -19.89 -23.22
CA TYR A 341 -0.19 -19.79 -23.57
C TYR A 341 0.67 -19.15 -22.48
N PHE A 342 0.14 -18.23 -21.66
CA PHE A 342 0.84 -17.73 -20.48
C PHE A 342 0.89 -18.76 -19.35
N ARG A 343 -0.10 -19.66 -19.26
CA ARG A 343 -0.11 -20.73 -18.24
C ARG A 343 0.85 -21.87 -18.57
N GLN A 344 1.18 -22.06 -19.85
CA GLN A 344 1.98 -23.18 -20.36
C GLN A 344 3.42 -22.81 -20.68
N ASP A 345 3.82 -21.53 -20.60
CA ASP A 345 5.21 -21.14 -20.80
C ASP A 345 6.09 -21.82 -19.73
N PRO A 346 7.07 -22.66 -20.10
CA PRO A 346 7.95 -23.32 -19.15
C PRO A 346 8.77 -22.35 -18.28
N LYS A 347 8.82 -21.05 -18.63
CA LYS A 347 9.36 -19.99 -17.76
C LYS A 347 8.36 -19.47 -16.71
N ILE A 348 7.06 -19.69 -16.90
CA ILE A 348 5.97 -19.30 -15.97
C ILE A 348 5.45 -20.52 -15.17
N GLY A 349 5.61 -21.74 -15.69
CA GLY A 349 4.91 -22.94 -15.20
C GLY A 349 5.73 -23.99 -14.44
N ASN A 350 7.06 -23.91 -14.32
CA ASN A 350 7.88 -25.08 -13.97
C ASN A 350 8.60 -25.11 -12.61
N GLU A 351 8.30 -24.24 -11.64
CA GLU A 351 8.81 -24.43 -10.26
C GLU A 351 7.79 -25.04 -9.27
N VAL A 352 6.53 -25.26 -9.66
CA VAL A 352 5.48 -25.72 -8.70
C VAL A 352 5.06 -27.19 -8.87
N ILE A 353 5.52 -27.91 -9.90
CA ILE A 353 5.04 -29.29 -10.19
C ILE A 353 6.10 -30.39 -9.91
N ARG A 354 7.37 -30.07 -9.63
CA ARG A 354 8.41 -31.11 -9.45
C ARG A 354 8.49 -31.80 -8.08
N ASN A 355 7.68 -31.44 -7.08
CA ASN A 355 7.72 -32.10 -5.75
C ASN A 355 6.63 -33.16 -5.52
N LYS A 356 6.15 -33.85 -6.57
CA LYS A 356 5.24 -35.00 -6.43
C LYS A 356 5.63 -36.25 -7.20
N GLN A 357 6.83 -36.29 -7.76
CA GLN A 357 7.42 -37.49 -8.34
C GLN A 357 8.89 -37.51 -7.98
N ASP A 358 9.18 -37.92 -6.75
CA ASP A 358 10.25 -38.85 -6.43
C ASP A 358 10.01 -39.33 -5.00
N GLU A 359 9.87 -40.65 -4.89
CA GLU A 359 9.75 -41.45 -3.67
C GLU A 359 11.01 -41.38 -2.81
#